data_AF-F9PBP8-F1
#
_entry.id   AF-F9PBP8-F1
#
_cell.length_a   1.000
_cell.length_b   1.000
_cell.length_c   1.000
_cell.angle_alpha   90.00
_cell.angle_beta   90.00
_cell.angle_gamma   90.00
#
_symmetry.space_group_name_H-M   'P 1'
#
loop_
_entity.id
_entity.type
_entity.pdbx_description
1 polymer ?
#
loop_
_entity_poly.entity_id
_entity_poly.type
_entity_poly.pdbx_seq_one_letter_code
_entity_poly.pdbx_strand_id
1 'polypeptide(L)'
;MYLLELYQNNYSKDLVLFETLEEGREFVAQIPGYTLETEDGFEVEYVNPKHLPDYMEIVFNRNIVPLSRFSFNPEENVDIIWKEISNLSLKNDKVIEGTTKVDAYVVNNDEAKAYVEVREANFRKAKAFLENKGYEVDRSFFGSEDGEAILYRKRGTEDWHFLCHLDPLFAEIEDVEGYVEEELEGLM
;
A
#
# COMPACT_ATOMS: atom_id res chain seq x y z
N MET A 1 -6.31 4.14 -15.88
CA MET A 1 -7.74 3.75 -15.91
C MET A 1 -8.24 3.72 -14.47
N TYR A 2 -9.54 3.85 -14.25
CA TYR A 2 -10.11 3.94 -12.91
C TYR A 2 -11.20 2.89 -12.71
N LEU A 3 -10.97 1.96 -11.78
CA LEU A 3 -11.97 0.97 -11.36
C LEU A 3 -12.80 1.58 -10.24
N LEU A 4 -14.10 1.67 -10.48
CA LEU A 4 -15.08 2.01 -9.47
C LEU A 4 -15.31 0.83 -8.54
N GLU A 5 -15.04 1.02 -7.26
CA GLU A 5 -15.47 0.15 -6.17
C GLU A 5 -16.59 0.83 -5.37
N LEU A 6 -17.63 0.06 -5.08
CA LEU A 6 -18.63 0.41 -4.08
C LEU A 6 -18.26 -0.25 -2.77
N TYR A 7 -18.05 0.54 -1.71
CA TYR A 7 -17.67 0.06 -0.40
C TYR A 7 -18.71 0.43 0.65
N GLN A 8 -19.15 -0.54 1.46
CA GLN A 8 -20.02 -0.28 2.59
C GLN A 8 -19.79 -1.32 3.68
N ASN A 9 -19.37 -0.87 4.87
CA ASN A 9 -19.01 -1.72 6.02
C ASN A 9 -17.89 -2.71 5.70
N ASN A 10 -18.24 -3.97 5.45
CA ASN A 10 -17.33 -5.06 5.07
C ASN A 10 -17.70 -5.65 3.71
N TYR A 11 -18.64 -5.01 2.99
CA TYR A 11 -18.99 -5.36 1.64
C TYR A 11 -18.25 -4.42 0.68
N SER A 12 -17.50 -5.02 -0.23
CA SER A 12 -16.84 -4.34 -1.35
C SER A 12 -17.29 -5.00 -2.64
N LYS A 13 -17.52 -4.16 -3.66
CA LYS A 13 -17.77 -4.62 -5.02
C LYS A 13 -17.07 -3.71 -6.03
N ASP A 14 -16.07 -4.27 -6.69
CA ASP A 14 -15.57 -3.74 -7.96
C ASP A 14 -16.69 -3.80 -9.01
N LEU A 15 -17.10 -2.65 -9.55
CA LEU A 15 -18.30 -2.53 -10.38
C LEU A 15 -17.97 -2.39 -11.87
N VAL A 16 -17.23 -1.34 -12.23
CA VAL A 16 -16.98 -0.95 -13.64
C VAL A 16 -15.67 -0.19 -13.77
N LEU A 17 -15.04 -0.29 -14.93
CA LEU A 17 -13.76 0.33 -15.25
C LEU A 17 -13.97 1.47 -16.27
N PHE A 18 -13.31 2.61 -16.03
CA PHE A 18 -13.34 3.80 -16.88
C PHE A 18 -11.95 4.16 -17.38
N GLU A 19 -11.87 4.85 -18.52
CA GLU A 19 -10.58 5.32 -19.04
C GLU A 19 -10.02 6.45 -18.17
N THR A 20 -10.87 7.40 -17.79
CA THR A 20 -10.51 8.55 -16.92
C THR A 20 -11.41 8.65 -15.69
N LEU A 21 -10.94 9.37 -14.66
CA LEU A 21 -11.70 9.60 -13.44
C LEU A 21 -12.94 10.47 -13.72
N GLU A 22 -12.83 11.43 -14.64
CA GLU A 22 -13.94 12.30 -15.04
C GLU A 22 -15.08 11.49 -15.67
N GLU A 23 -14.77 10.51 -16.52
CA GLU A 23 -15.77 9.60 -17.09
C GLU A 23 -16.47 8.79 -15.98
N GLY A 24 -15.71 8.33 -14.99
CA GLY A 24 -16.26 7.67 -13.80
C GLY A 24 -17.18 8.59 -12.99
N ARG A 25 -16.78 9.85 -12.78
CA ARG A 25 -17.59 10.86 -12.07
C ARG A 25 -18.87 11.21 -12.82
N GLU A 26 -18.85 11.28 -14.15
CA GLU A 26 -20.06 11.42 -14.99
C GLU A 26 -21.01 10.22 -14.85
N PHE A 27 -20.48 9.02 -14.65
CA PHE A 27 -21.27 7.83 -14.39
C PHE A 27 -21.94 7.88 -13.00
N VAL A 28 -21.17 8.10 -11.92
CA VAL A 28 -21.74 8.09 -10.56
C VAL A 28 -22.66 9.28 -10.27
N ALA A 29 -22.50 10.40 -10.98
CA ALA A 29 -23.42 11.53 -10.90
C ALA A 29 -24.86 11.21 -11.35
N GLN A 30 -25.08 10.11 -12.07
CA GLN A 30 -26.40 9.61 -12.42
C GLN A 30 -27.07 8.81 -11.30
N ILE A 31 -26.34 8.46 -10.24
CA ILE A 31 -26.84 7.68 -9.10
C ILE A 31 -27.57 8.62 -8.13
N PRO A 32 -28.86 8.41 -7.85
CA PRO A 32 -29.57 9.20 -6.84
C PRO A 32 -28.90 9.11 -5.47
N GLY A 33 -28.68 10.27 -4.85
CA GLY A 33 -28.00 10.36 -3.56
C GLY A 33 -26.48 10.35 -3.63
N TYR A 34 -25.89 10.42 -4.83
CA TYR A 34 -24.46 10.69 -4.99
C TYR A 34 -24.10 12.09 -4.47
N THR A 35 -23.01 12.16 -3.72
CA THR A 35 -22.43 13.37 -3.16
C THR A 35 -20.91 13.31 -3.30
N LEU A 36 -20.32 14.45 -3.65
CA LEU A 36 -18.88 14.72 -3.55
C LEU A 36 -18.73 15.93 -2.63
N GLU A 37 -18.03 15.77 -1.51
CA GLU A 37 -17.77 16.85 -0.56
C GLU A 37 -16.33 16.85 -0.05
N THR A 38 -15.94 17.91 0.66
CA THR A 38 -14.59 18.06 1.22
C THR A 38 -14.65 17.94 2.74
N GLU A 39 -14.03 16.89 3.28
CA GLU A 39 -13.91 16.65 4.72
C GLU A 39 -12.43 16.68 5.12
N ASP A 40 -12.08 17.49 6.12
CA ASP A 40 -10.70 17.64 6.62
C ASP A 40 -9.63 17.90 5.52
N GLY A 41 -10.03 18.52 4.40
CA GLY A 41 -9.16 18.82 3.26
C GLY A 41 -9.06 17.71 2.20
N PHE A 42 -9.81 16.62 2.36
CA PHE A 42 -9.89 15.50 1.43
C PHE A 42 -11.25 15.44 0.74
N GLU A 43 -11.25 15.07 -0.54
CA GLU A 43 -12.48 14.79 -1.27
C GLU A 43 -13.04 13.42 -0.83
N VAL A 44 -14.31 13.40 -0.43
CA VAL A 44 -15.06 12.20 -0.07
C VAL A 44 -16.24 12.07 -1.02
N GLU A 45 -16.36 10.91 -1.65
CA GLU A 45 -17.44 10.57 -2.58
C GLU A 45 -18.28 9.42 -2.02
N TYR A 46 -19.60 9.56 -2.01
CA TYR A 46 -20.49 8.50 -1.57
C TYR A 46 -21.87 8.58 -2.22
N VAL A 47 -22.63 7.50 -2.09
CA VAL A 47 -24.05 7.41 -2.44
C VAL A 47 -24.86 7.10 -1.19
N ASN A 48 -25.90 7.89 -0.92
CA ASN A 48 -26.86 7.59 0.12
C ASN A 48 -27.97 6.64 -0.40
N PRO A 49 -28.02 5.38 0.05
CA PRO A 49 -28.96 4.38 -0.49
C PRO A 49 -30.44 4.69 -0.22
N LYS A 50 -30.77 5.59 0.70
CA LYS A 50 -32.16 6.02 0.96
C LYS A 50 -32.78 6.71 -0.26
N HIS A 51 -31.96 7.26 -1.14
CA HIS A 51 -32.41 7.91 -2.38
C HIS A 51 -32.48 6.96 -3.58
N LEU A 52 -31.95 5.73 -3.45
CA LEU A 52 -32.01 4.74 -4.52
C LEU A 52 -33.41 4.13 -4.65
N PRO A 53 -33.91 3.94 -5.89
CA PRO A 53 -35.10 3.14 -6.12
C PRO A 53 -34.84 1.66 -5.86
N ASP A 54 -35.93 0.88 -5.75
CA ASP A 54 -35.85 -0.59 -5.60
C ASP A 54 -35.00 -1.23 -6.71
N TYR A 55 -35.07 -0.67 -7.92
CA TYR A 55 -34.23 -1.04 -9.06
C TYR A 55 -34.04 0.16 -10.00
N MET A 56 -32.85 0.29 -10.58
CA MET A 56 -32.56 1.21 -11.67
C MET A 56 -31.50 0.65 -12.61
N GLU A 57 -31.45 1.23 -13.80
CA GLU A 57 -30.44 0.97 -14.81
C GLU A 57 -29.74 2.29 -15.14
N ILE A 58 -28.41 2.25 -15.16
CA ILE A 58 -27.60 3.35 -15.69
C ILE A 58 -27.17 2.94 -17.09
N VAL A 59 -27.56 3.73 -18.09
CA VAL A 59 -27.15 3.50 -19.48
C VAL A 59 -25.93 4.39 -19.77
N PHE A 60 -24.76 3.78 -19.90
CA PHE A 60 -23.49 4.49 -20.12
C PHE A 60 -22.71 3.86 -21.26
N ASN A 61 -22.32 4.64 -22.27
CA ASN A 61 -21.68 4.13 -23.49
C ASN A 61 -22.41 2.91 -24.12
N ARG A 62 -23.76 2.92 -24.09
CA ARG A 62 -24.66 1.82 -24.53
C ARG A 62 -24.60 0.53 -23.71
N ASN A 63 -23.81 0.50 -22.64
CA ASN A 63 -23.87 -0.56 -21.63
C ASN A 63 -24.97 -0.24 -20.63
N ILE A 64 -25.56 -1.29 -20.04
CA ILE A 64 -26.60 -1.18 -19.03
C ILE A 64 -26.03 -1.71 -17.72
N VAL A 65 -25.93 -0.84 -16.71
CA VAL A 65 -25.45 -1.21 -15.38
C VAL A 65 -26.64 -1.25 -14.42
N PRO A 66 -27.03 -2.44 -13.91
CA PRO A 66 -28.13 -2.56 -12.97
C PRO A 66 -27.68 -2.21 -11.55
N LEU A 67 -28.50 -1.42 -10.84
CA LEU A 67 -28.36 -1.15 -9.42
C LEU A 67 -29.71 -1.35 -8.71
N SER A 68 -29.63 -1.74 -7.45
CA SER A 68 -30.80 -1.93 -6.59
C SER A 68 -30.46 -1.48 -5.19
N ARG A 69 -31.35 -0.69 -4.56
CA ARG A 69 -31.18 -0.29 -3.17
C ARG A 69 -31.07 -1.47 -2.20
N PHE A 70 -31.61 -2.63 -2.56
CA PHE A 70 -31.53 -3.85 -1.76
C PHE A 70 -30.12 -4.46 -1.71
N SER A 71 -29.18 -3.93 -2.50
CA SER A 71 -27.77 -4.29 -2.41
C SER A 71 -27.06 -3.66 -1.21
N PHE A 72 -27.67 -2.68 -0.55
CA PHE A 72 -27.01 -1.82 0.44
C PHE A 72 -27.79 -1.73 1.76
N ASN A 73 -27.08 -1.45 2.85
CA ASN A 73 -27.67 -1.01 4.11
C ASN A 73 -28.27 0.40 3.90
N PRO A 74 -29.57 0.62 4.14
CA PRO A 74 -30.18 1.92 3.97
C PRO A 74 -29.74 2.96 5.02
N GLU A 75 -29.19 2.55 6.17
CA GLU A 75 -28.84 3.49 7.25
C GLU A 75 -27.45 4.12 7.14
N GLU A 76 -26.63 3.65 6.20
CA GLU A 76 -25.25 4.08 6.01
C GLU A 76 -25.02 4.47 4.55
N ASN A 77 -24.03 5.32 4.31
CA ASN A 77 -23.58 5.66 2.97
C ASN A 77 -22.83 4.48 2.32
N VAL A 78 -22.79 4.48 1.00
CA VAL A 78 -21.92 3.60 0.21
C VAL A 78 -20.80 4.48 -0.32
N ASP A 79 -19.58 4.23 0.11
CA ASP A 79 -18.41 4.97 -0.32
C ASP A 79 -18.08 4.63 -1.78
N ILE A 80 -17.74 5.67 -2.54
CA ILE A 80 -17.27 5.58 -3.92
C ILE A 80 -15.75 5.61 -3.87
N ILE A 81 -15.13 4.46 -4.13
CA ILE A 81 -13.68 4.33 -4.13
C ILE A 81 -13.19 4.22 -5.57
N TRP A 82 -12.28 5.11 -5.95
CA TRP A 82 -11.62 5.10 -7.24
C TRP A 82 -10.25 4.43 -7.13
N LYS A 83 -10.13 3.22 -7.68
CA LYS A 83 -8.85 2.51 -7.78
C LYS A 83 -8.21 2.81 -9.12
N GLU A 84 -7.07 3.49 -9.12
CA GLU A 84 -6.28 3.62 -10.33
C GLU A 84 -5.66 2.27 -10.71
N ILE A 85 -5.86 1.86 -11.96
CA ILE A 85 -5.35 0.61 -12.52
C ILE A 85 -4.58 0.90 -13.82
N SER A 86 -3.38 0.33 -13.90
CA SER A 86 -2.52 0.40 -15.08
C SER A 86 -2.99 -0.53 -16.20
N ASN A 87 -2.96 -0.04 -17.44
CA ASN A 87 -3.35 -0.81 -18.62
C ASN A 87 -2.13 -1.37 -19.37
N LEU A 88 -1.79 -2.63 -19.09
CA LEU A 88 -0.65 -3.32 -19.73
C LEU A 88 -0.89 -3.75 -21.19
N SER A 89 -2.10 -3.53 -21.74
CA SER A 89 -2.33 -3.70 -23.17
C SER A 89 -1.72 -2.56 -23.99
N LEU A 90 -1.47 -1.41 -23.35
CA LEU A 90 -0.76 -0.28 -23.94
C LEU A 90 0.75 -0.52 -23.81
N LYS A 91 1.50 -0.31 -24.90
CA LYS A 91 2.96 -0.43 -24.91
C LYS A 91 3.58 0.91 -24.54
N ASN A 92 4.22 1.00 -23.38
CA ASN A 92 4.79 2.26 -22.89
C ASN A 92 6.21 2.18 -22.29
N ASP A 93 6.89 1.01 -22.32
CA ASP A 93 8.28 0.78 -21.86
C ASP A 93 8.64 1.49 -20.53
N LYS A 94 7.67 1.59 -19.62
CA LYS A 94 7.78 2.27 -18.33
C LYS A 94 7.37 1.33 -17.21
N VAL A 95 7.92 1.59 -16.03
CA VAL A 95 7.40 1.00 -14.79
C VAL A 95 5.99 1.55 -14.57
N ILE A 96 5.08 0.68 -14.13
CA ILE A 96 3.70 1.10 -13.84
C ILE A 96 3.66 1.98 -12.60
N GLU A 97 2.74 2.93 -12.57
CA GLU A 97 2.47 3.73 -11.36
C GLU A 97 1.89 2.83 -10.24
N GLY A 98 1.84 3.39 -9.02
CA GLY A 98 1.45 2.66 -7.82
C GLY A 98 2.65 2.20 -7.00
N THR A 99 2.41 1.22 -6.13
CA THR A 99 3.37 0.83 -5.10
C THR A 99 3.53 -0.69 -4.99
N THR A 100 4.67 -1.10 -4.46
CA THR A 100 5.03 -2.48 -4.16
C THR A 100 5.27 -2.63 -2.66
N LYS A 101 4.64 -3.64 -2.05
CA LYS A 101 4.92 -4.03 -0.66
C LYS A 101 6.25 -4.77 -0.58
N VAL A 102 7.19 -4.27 0.20
CA VAL A 102 8.45 -4.90 0.55
C VAL A 102 8.45 -5.16 2.05
N ASP A 103 8.18 -6.41 2.43
CA ASP A 103 7.99 -6.83 3.82
C ASP A 103 6.91 -5.99 4.54
N ALA A 104 7.20 -5.21 5.58
CA ALA A 104 6.21 -4.37 6.26
C ALA A 104 5.94 -3.02 5.55
N TYR A 105 6.76 -2.64 4.56
CA TYR A 105 6.76 -1.29 3.99
C TYR A 105 6.19 -1.27 2.56
N VAL A 106 5.74 -0.09 2.13
CA VAL A 106 5.19 0.15 0.79
C VAL A 106 6.08 1.18 0.09
N VAL A 107 6.55 0.84 -1.10
CA VAL A 107 7.52 1.64 -1.87
C VAL A 107 6.93 1.94 -3.24
N ASN A 108 7.14 3.14 -3.77
CA ASN A 108 6.71 3.46 -5.13
C ASN A 108 7.37 2.51 -6.13
N ASN A 109 6.61 2.11 -7.16
CA ASN A 109 7.06 1.09 -8.10
C ASN A 109 8.33 1.51 -8.86
N ASP A 110 8.48 2.80 -9.17
CA ASP A 110 9.66 3.37 -9.84
C ASP A 110 10.92 3.35 -8.98
N GLU A 111 10.78 3.34 -7.65
CA GLU A 111 11.87 3.27 -6.68
C GLU A 111 12.14 1.84 -6.17
N ALA A 112 11.18 0.93 -6.31
CA ALA A 112 11.20 -0.40 -5.69
C ALA A 112 12.50 -1.18 -5.95
N LYS A 113 13.02 -1.12 -7.18
CA LYS A 113 14.28 -1.79 -7.53
C LYS A 113 15.46 -1.20 -6.74
N ALA A 114 15.62 0.12 -6.79
CA ALA A 114 16.73 0.80 -6.12
C ALA A 114 16.66 0.59 -4.61
N TYR A 115 15.46 0.72 -4.03
CA TYR A 115 15.21 0.48 -2.62
C TYR A 115 15.66 -0.93 -2.18
N VAL A 116 15.20 -1.99 -2.88
CA VAL A 116 15.55 -3.36 -2.55
C VAL A 116 17.06 -3.60 -2.71
N GLU A 117 17.68 -3.08 -3.77
CA GLU A 117 19.12 -3.24 -4.01
C GLU A 117 19.96 -2.60 -2.89
N VAL A 118 19.62 -1.38 -2.47
CA VAL A 118 20.31 -0.67 -1.38
C VAL A 118 20.07 -1.35 -0.03
N ARG A 119 18.81 -1.67 0.30
CA ARG A 119 18.43 -2.38 1.53
C ARG A 119 19.22 -3.69 1.69
N GLU A 120 19.30 -4.50 0.65
CA GLU A 120 20.03 -5.78 0.69
C GLU A 120 21.56 -5.61 0.65
N ALA A 121 22.07 -4.53 0.04
CA ALA A 121 23.49 -4.19 0.13
C ALA A 121 23.87 -3.78 1.56
N ASN A 122 23.06 -2.91 2.20
CA ASN A 122 23.26 -2.45 3.55
C ASN A 122 23.20 -3.62 4.54
N PHE A 123 22.20 -4.50 4.43
CA PHE A 123 22.11 -5.70 5.26
C PHE A 123 23.39 -6.57 5.16
N ARG A 124 23.88 -6.83 3.95
CA ARG A 124 25.11 -7.61 3.74
C ARG A 124 26.34 -6.94 4.35
N LYS A 125 26.43 -5.61 4.27
CA LYS A 125 27.54 -4.83 4.84
C LYS A 125 27.50 -4.86 6.37
N ALA A 126 26.34 -4.59 6.98
CA ALA A 126 26.14 -4.68 8.43
C ALA A 126 26.46 -6.09 8.97
N LYS A 127 25.94 -7.12 8.30
CA LYS A 127 26.19 -8.51 8.66
C LYS A 127 27.69 -8.85 8.63
N ALA A 128 28.39 -8.52 7.54
CA ALA A 128 29.81 -8.80 7.41
C ALA A 128 30.64 -8.09 8.49
N PHE A 129 30.29 -6.83 8.81
CA PHE A 129 30.96 -6.06 9.87
C PHE A 129 30.80 -6.71 11.25
N LEU A 130 29.57 -7.09 11.62
CA LEU A 130 29.29 -7.80 12.88
C LEU A 130 30.03 -9.15 12.96
N GLU A 131 29.99 -9.94 11.88
CA GLU A 131 30.68 -11.24 11.85
C GLU A 131 32.20 -11.09 11.99
N ASN A 132 32.79 -10.03 11.42
CA ASN A 132 34.21 -9.69 11.59
C ASN A 132 34.55 -9.27 13.03
N LYS A 133 33.61 -8.65 13.75
CA LYS A 133 33.74 -8.33 15.18
C LYS A 133 33.47 -9.52 16.12
N GLY A 134 33.21 -10.71 15.57
CA GLY A 134 33.02 -11.94 16.35
C GLY A 134 31.60 -12.20 16.82
N TYR A 135 30.60 -11.55 16.19
CA TYR A 135 29.19 -11.81 16.42
C TYR A 135 28.65 -12.87 15.45
N GLU A 136 27.49 -13.45 15.80
CA GLU A 136 26.57 -14.16 14.91
C GLU A 136 25.41 -13.22 14.59
N VAL A 137 24.90 -13.28 13.36
CA VAL A 137 23.85 -12.37 12.87
C VAL A 137 22.69 -13.18 12.31
N ASP A 138 21.48 -12.81 12.70
CA ASP A 138 20.24 -13.38 12.20
C ASP A 138 19.35 -12.28 11.58
N ARG A 139 18.57 -12.68 10.57
CA ARG A 139 17.54 -11.84 9.95
C ARG A 139 16.19 -12.43 10.32
N SER A 140 15.48 -11.73 11.19
CA SER A 140 14.27 -12.22 11.85
C SER A 140 13.05 -11.38 11.49
N PHE A 141 11.86 -11.85 11.89
CA PHE A 141 10.57 -11.13 11.82
C PHE A 141 9.99 -10.84 10.42
N PHE A 142 10.38 -11.59 9.40
CA PHE A 142 9.76 -11.50 8.07
C PHE A 142 8.24 -11.67 8.14
N GLY A 143 7.51 -10.70 7.59
CA GLY A 143 6.05 -10.67 7.59
C GLY A 143 5.40 -10.26 8.92
N SER A 144 6.16 -9.75 9.89
CA SER A 144 5.62 -9.13 11.09
C SER A 144 5.02 -7.75 10.81
N GLU A 145 4.35 -7.16 11.81
CA GLU A 145 3.78 -5.80 11.72
C GLU A 145 4.87 -4.73 11.53
N ASP A 146 5.97 -4.85 12.26
CA ASP A 146 7.11 -3.92 12.23
C ASP A 146 8.17 -4.29 11.18
N GLY A 147 8.02 -5.45 10.55
CA GLY A 147 8.92 -5.94 9.51
C GLY A 147 10.20 -6.59 10.01
N GLU A 148 11.06 -6.96 9.07
CA GLU A 148 12.30 -7.67 9.31
C GLU A 148 13.27 -6.85 10.16
N ALA A 149 14.06 -7.55 11.00
CA ALA A 149 15.11 -6.92 11.79
C ALA A 149 16.42 -7.72 11.74
N ILE A 150 17.53 -7.00 11.97
CA ILE A 150 18.84 -7.57 12.23
C ILE A 150 18.95 -7.85 13.73
N LEU A 151 19.14 -9.12 14.07
CA LEU A 151 19.52 -9.54 15.41
C LEU A 151 20.98 -9.98 15.41
N TYR A 152 21.67 -9.76 16.52
CA TYR A 152 23.04 -10.21 16.69
C TYR A 152 23.30 -10.76 18.09
N ARG A 153 24.29 -11.65 18.21
CA ARG A 153 24.77 -12.14 19.50
C ARG A 153 26.25 -12.41 19.46
N LYS A 154 26.92 -12.34 20.61
CA LYS A 154 28.34 -12.67 20.68
C LYS A 154 28.51 -14.18 20.51
N ARG A 155 29.51 -14.62 19.74
CA ARG A 155 29.76 -16.06 19.58
C ARG A 155 29.96 -16.73 20.94
N GLY A 156 29.22 -17.81 21.16
CA GLY A 156 29.24 -18.56 22.43
C GLY A 156 28.33 -18.01 23.54
N THR A 157 27.51 -16.98 23.26
CA THR A 157 26.42 -16.55 24.15
C THR A 157 25.06 -16.98 23.62
N GLU A 158 24.06 -17.03 24.51
CA GLU A 158 22.70 -17.43 24.14
C GLU A 158 21.82 -16.23 23.74
N ASP A 159 22.04 -15.09 24.38
CA ASP A 159 21.18 -13.90 24.25
C ASP A 159 21.38 -13.19 22.90
N TRP A 160 20.25 -12.99 22.20
CA TRP A 160 20.17 -12.17 21.00
C TRP A 160 19.81 -10.73 21.35
N HIS A 161 20.47 -9.80 20.67
CA HIS A 161 20.24 -8.37 20.78
C HIS A 161 19.66 -7.85 19.47
N PHE A 162 18.70 -6.94 19.59
CA PHE A 162 18.17 -6.20 18.47
C PHE A 162 19.16 -5.12 18.05
N LEU A 163 19.45 -5.04 16.75
CA LEU A 163 20.20 -3.91 16.17
C LEU A 163 19.22 -2.89 15.60
N CYS A 164 18.52 -3.25 14.53
CA CYS A 164 17.60 -2.35 13.83
C CYS A 164 16.64 -3.14 12.93
N HIS A 165 15.55 -2.48 12.52
CA HIS A 165 14.70 -2.96 11.44
C HIS A 165 15.35 -2.69 10.07
N LEU A 166 15.03 -3.53 9.09
CA LEU A 166 15.39 -3.30 7.68
C LEU A 166 14.32 -2.40 7.02
N ASP A 167 14.09 -1.25 7.63
CA ASP A 167 13.08 -0.27 7.27
C ASP A 167 13.57 0.73 6.21
N PRO A 168 12.75 1.70 5.77
CA PRO A 168 13.20 2.72 4.84
C PRO A 168 14.39 3.55 5.32
N LEU A 169 14.46 3.87 6.62
CA LEU A 169 15.58 4.63 7.19
C LEU A 169 16.89 3.84 7.12
N PHE A 170 16.85 2.52 7.32
CA PHE A 170 18.02 1.66 7.15
C PHE A 170 18.57 1.67 5.72
N ALA A 171 17.69 1.78 4.71
CA ALA A 171 18.12 1.90 3.32
C ALA A 171 18.77 3.27 3.01
N GLU A 172 18.50 4.30 3.81
CA GLU A 172 19.08 5.64 3.64
C GLU A 172 20.45 5.81 4.33
N ILE A 173 20.91 4.83 5.11
CA ILE A 173 22.19 4.89 5.80
C ILE A 173 23.36 4.83 4.80
N GLU A 174 24.14 5.92 4.74
CA GLU A 174 25.35 6.00 3.91
C GLU A 174 26.54 5.23 4.50
N ASP A 175 26.81 5.42 5.79
CA ASP A 175 27.87 4.70 6.52
C ASP A 175 27.30 3.62 7.44
N VAL A 176 26.98 2.47 6.83
CA VAL A 176 26.44 1.31 7.55
C VAL A 176 27.39 0.78 8.63
N GLU A 177 28.71 0.84 8.42
CA GLU A 177 29.66 0.30 9.40
C GLU A 177 29.77 1.21 10.62
N GLY A 178 29.84 2.53 10.39
CA GLY A 178 29.78 3.53 11.46
C GLY A 178 28.49 3.43 12.26
N TYR A 179 27.34 3.33 11.59
CA TYR A 179 26.05 3.12 12.25
C TYR A 179 26.06 1.88 13.16
N VAL A 180 26.50 0.73 12.65
CA VAL A 180 26.55 -0.51 13.44
C VAL A 180 27.54 -0.38 14.61
N GLU A 181 28.65 0.33 14.44
CA GLU A 181 29.60 0.60 15.51
C GLU A 181 28.99 1.45 16.63
N GLU A 182 28.28 2.52 16.28
CA GLU A 182 27.59 3.39 17.24
C GLU A 182 26.52 2.63 18.04
N GLU A 183 25.71 1.80 17.37
CA GLU A 183 24.68 0.98 18.04
C GLU A 183 25.31 -0.05 19.00
N LEU A 184 26.45 -0.64 18.63
CA LEU A 184 27.18 -1.56 19.51
C LEU A 184 27.76 -0.84 20.75
N GLU A 185 28.23 0.40 20.58
CA GLU A 185 28.82 1.21 21.66
C GLU A 185 27.76 1.80 22.60
N GLY A 186 26.59 2.19 22.08
CA GLY A 186 25.47 2.71 22.89
C GLY A 186 24.83 1.69 23.83
N LEU A 187 25.12 0.39 23.64
CA LEU A 187 24.64 -0.72 24.46
C LEU A 187 25.63 -1.17 25.57
N MET A 188 26.82 -0.56 25.66
CA MET A 188 27.82 -0.80 26.72
C MET A 188 27.68 0.20 27.88
#